data_AF-E3GEN5-F1
#
_entry.id   AF-E3GEN5-F1
#
_cell.length_a   1.000
_cell.length_b   1.000
_cell.length_c   1.000
_cell.angle_alpha   90.00
_cell.angle_beta   90.00
_cell.angle_gamma   90.00
#
_symmetry.space_group_name_H-M   'P 1'
#
loop_
_entity.id
_entity.type
_entity.pdbx_description
1 polymer ?
#
loop_
_entity_poly.entity_id
_entity_poly.type
_entity_poly.pdbx_seq_one_letter_code
_entity_poly.pdbx_strand_id
1 'polypeptide(L)'
;MFTVDTKITKELIEKFDEEDGVFYRFQNKNYDIDGDYTGSFGMIFGSPEEARECADEWGMTEEEAVLPGKSCMPTFEEIMRWCQEFDNDSVLLVFDGVDTYESGHDDEYVAEYIAPRAVIDFDEAVKYWEENYE
;
A
#
# COMPACT_ATOMS: atom_id res chain seq x y z
N MET A 1 -3.94 -1.12 -14.17
CA MET A 1 -5.24 -0.46 -13.91
C MET A 1 -6.13 -1.40 -13.13
N PHE A 2 -6.65 -0.95 -12.00
CA PHE A 2 -7.42 -1.76 -11.06
C PHE A 2 -8.92 -1.50 -11.18
N THR A 3 -9.72 -2.56 -11.05
CA THR A 3 -11.18 -2.50 -11.01
C THR A 3 -11.64 -3.06 -9.69
N VAL A 4 -12.49 -2.32 -8.97
CA VAL A 4 -13.09 -2.77 -7.70
C VAL A 4 -13.85 -4.08 -7.94
N ASP A 5 -13.51 -5.10 -7.17
CA ASP A 5 -14.07 -6.45 -7.30
C ASP A 5 -14.59 -7.02 -5.98
N THR A 6 -14.31 -6.35 -4.87
CA THR A 6 -14.57 -6.85 -3.52
C THR A 6 -15.31 -5.83 -2.69
N LYS A 7 -16.37 -6.30 -2.02
CA LYS A 7 -17.09 -5.54 -1.00
C LYS A 7 -16.48 -5.82 0.37
N ILE A 8 -16.21 -4.79 1.16
CA ILE A 8 -15.54 -4.96 2.44
C ILE A 8 -16.50 -5.56 3.49
N THR A 9 -16.01 -6.53 4.26
CA THR A 9 -16.72 -7.11 5.40
C THR A 9 -15.74 -7.42 6.53
N LYS A 10 -16.26 -7.51 7.76
CA LYS A 10 -15.48 -7.88 8.93
C LYS A 10 -14.79 -9.24 8.78
N GLU A 11 -15.53 -10.25 8.33
CA GLU A 11 -15.01 -11.61 8.12
C GLU A 11 -13.87 -11.64 7.08
N LEU A 12 -13.92 -10.76 6.07
CA LEU A 12 -12.88 -10.65 5.06
C LEU A 12 -11.60 -10.02 5.63
N ILE A 13 -11.74 -8.94 6.39
CA ILE A 13 -10.61 -8.27 7.05
C ILE A 13 -9.95 -9.21 8.05
N GLU A 14 -10.72 -9.84 8.95
CA GLU A 14 -10.18 -10.78 9.93
C GLU A 14 -9.42 -11.93 9.24
N LYS A 15 -9.95 -12.42 8.12
CA LYS A 15 -9.27 -13.45 7.33
C LYS A 15 -7.94 -12.94 6.75
N PHE A 16 -7.91 -11.75 6.18
CA PHE A 16 -6.69 -11.20 5.58
C PHE A 16 -5.64 -10.84 6.63
N ASP A 17 -6.04 -10.25 7.76
CA ASP A 17 -5.15 -9.87 8.86
C ASP A 17 -4.50 -11.09 9.55
N GLU A 18 -5.15 -12.27 9.49
CA GLU A 18 -4.63 -13.52 10.04
C GLU A 18 -3.75 -14.33 9.04
N GLU A 19 -3.73 -13.96 7.76
CA GLU A 19 -3.02 -14.71 6.73
C GLU A 19 -1.60 -14.17 6.48
N ASP A 20 -0.60 -14.98 6.84
CA ASP A 20 0.80 -14.71 6.51
C ASP A 20 1.00 -14.53 4.99
N GLY A 21 1.71 -13.45 4.61
CA GLY A 21 1.99 -13.14 3.22
C GLY A 21 0.86 -12.40 2.50
N VAL A 22 -0.15 -11.90 3.23
CA VAL A 22 -1.15 -10.98 2.72
C VAL A 22 -0.85 -9.56 3.20
N PHE A 23 -0.91 -8.60 2.28
CA PHE A 23 -0.58 -7.21 2.55
C PHE A 23 -1.62 -6.26 1.98
N TYR A 24 -1.72 -5.08 2.59
CA TYR A 24 -2.57 -3.98 2.19
C TYR A 24 -1.76 -2.80 1.67
N ARG A 25 -2.22 -2.18 0.59
CA ARG A 25 -1.64 -0.94 0.05
C ARG A 25 -2.71 -0.07 -0.59
N PHE A 26 -2.62 1.24 -0.40
CA PHE A 26 -3.32 2.19 -1.25
C PHE A 26 -2.63 2.31 -2.61
N GLN A 27 -3.38 2.08 -3.67
CA GLN A 27 -2.86 2.05 -5.02
C GLN A 27 -3.67 2.95 -5.92
N ASN A 28 -3.02 3.83 -6.69
CA ASN A 28 -3.73 4.61 -7.71
C ASN A 28 -4.33 3.65 -8.75
N LYS A 29 -5.65 3.73 -8.94
CA LYS A 29 -6.43 2.80 -9.77
C LYS A 29 -6.03 2.86 -11.25
N ASN A 30 -5.48 3.98 -11.70
CA ASN A 30 -5.09 4.21 -13.10
C ASN A 30 -3.70 3.69 -13.42
N TYR A 31 -2.87 3.38 -12.42
CA TYR A 31 -1.49 2.95 -12.63
C TYR A 31 -1.38 1.42 -12.66
N ASP A 32 -0.32 0.94 -13.30
CA ASP A 32 0.05 -0.47 -13.26
C ASP A 32 0.90 -0.74 -12.01
N ILE A 33 0.72 -1.91 -11.42
CA ILE A 33 1.51 -2.30 -10.24
C ILE A 33 2.85 -2.94 -10.65
N ASP A 34 2.90 -3.52 -11.84
CA ASP A 34 4.09 -4.12 -12.42
C ASP A 34 4.80 -3.12 -13.36
N GLY A 35 6.09 -3.38 -13.65
CA GLY A 35 6.90 -2.55 -14.56
C GLY A 35 7.78 -1.54 -13.82
N ASP A 36 7.78 -0.27 -14.25
CA ASP A 36 8.66 0.79 -13.69
C ASP A 36 8.33 1.16 -12.22
N TYR A 37 7.23 0.60 -11.69
CA TYR A 37 6.75 0.87 -10.33
C TYR A 37 7.07 -0.24 -9.33
N THR A 38 7.86 -1.27 -9.67
CA THR A 38 8.14 -2.41 -8.76
C THR A 38 8.91 -2.04 -7.50
N GLY A 39 9.46 -0.82 -7.42
CA GLY A 39 10.13 -0.29 -6.25
C GLY A 39 9.19 0.44 -5.29
N SER A 40 9.59 0.49 -4.04
CA SER A 40 8.94 1.21 -2.98
C SER A 40 9.67 2.53 -2.84
N PHE A 41 9.00 3.62 -3.18
CA PHE A 41 9.54 4.96 -3.09
C PHE A 41 8.72 5.75 -2.07
N GLY A 42 8.25 5.08 -1.00
CA GLY A 42 7.32 5.61 -0.01
C GLY A 42 5.84 5.43 -0.40
N MET A 43 4.95 5.73 0.54
CA MET A 43 3.49 5.71 0.32
C MET A 43 2.97 6.95 -0.38
N ILE A 44 3.71 8.06 -0.32
CA ILE A 44 3.26 9.40 -0.72
C ILE A 44 3.79 9.89 -2.07
N PHE A 45 4.93 9.37 -2.53
CA PHE A 45 5.54 9.82 -3.77
C PHE A 45 4.89 9.12 -4.97
N GLY A 46 4.78 9.83 -6.10
CA GLY A 46 4.14 9.34 -7.31
C GLY A 46 5.10 8.65 -8.28
N SER A 47 6.42 8.82 -8.10
CA SER A 47 7.45 8.22 -8.95
C SER A 47 8.79 8.00 -8.25
N PRO A 48 9.63 7.07 -8.73
CA PRO A 48 11.01 6.91 -8.27
C PRO A 48 11.86 8.17 -8.44
N GLU A 49 11.65 8.95 -9.50
CA GLU A 49 12.36 10.21 -9.73
C GLU A 49 12.04 11.25 -8.66
N GLU A 50 10.76 11.41 -8.33
CA GLU A 50 10.31 12.34 -7.29
C GLU A 50 10.92 11.98 -5.92
N ALA A 51 10.92 10.69 -5.56
CA ALA A 51 11.53 10.24 -4.32
C ALA A 51 13.05 10.49 -4.27
N ARG A 52 13.76 10.30 -5.38
CA ARG A 52 15.20 10.61 -5.47
C ARG A 52 15.47 12.11 -5.36
N GLU A 53 14.65 12.96 -5.99
CA GLU A 53 14.79 14.41 -5.90
C GLU A 53 14.58 14.91 -4.46
N CYS A 54 13.70 14.26 -3.70
CA CYS A 54 13.46 14.58 -2.30
C CYS A 54 14.45 13.91 -1.33
N ALA A 55 15.35 13.03 -1.79
CA ALA A 55 16.20 12.23 -0.92
C ALA A 55 17.00 13.07 0.09
N ASP A 56 17.67 14.13 -0.36
CA ASP A 56 18.50 14.99 0.51
C ASP A 56 17.65 15.74 1.56
N GLU A 57 16.43 16.17 1.19
CA GLU A 57 15.50 16.86 2.11
C GLU A 57 15.02 15.94 3.24
N TRP A 58 14.93 14.64 2.96
CA TRP A 58 14.54 13.61 3.91
C TRP A 58 15.74 12.94 4.59
N GLY A 59 16.96 13.42 4.33
CA GLY A 59 18.18 12.93 4.97
C GLY A 59 18.63 11.55 4.49
N MET A 60 18.25 11.16 3.27
CA MET A 60 18.59 9.88 2.64
C MET A 60 19.41 10.09 1.36
N THR A 61 20.05 9.02 0.88
CA THR A 61 20.67 9.01 -0.45
C THR A 61 19.64 8.64 -1.53
N GLU A 62 19.91 8.99 -2.79
CA GLU A 62 19.05 8.59 -3.93
C GLU A 62 18.92 7.07 -4.08
N GLU A 63 19.91 6.30 -3.61
CA GLU A 63 19.86 4.83 -3.60
C GLU A 63 18.90 4.31 -2.51
N GLU A 64 18.85 4.97 -1.36
CA GLU A 64 17.95 4.64 -0.24
C GLU A 64 16.51 5.09 -0.49
N ALA A 65 16.31 6.06 -1.40
CA ALA A 65 14.98 6.58 -1.74
C ALA A 65 14.07 5.58 -2.46
N VAL A 66 14.63 4.47 -2.99
CA VAL A 66 13.86 3.44 -3.70
C VAL A 66 14.24 2.05 -3.20
N LEU A 67 13.36 1.45 -2.40
CA LEU A 67 13.52 0.11 -1.84
C LEU A 67 12.96 -0.98 -2.78
N PRO A 68 13.45 -2.23 -2.69
CA PRO A 68 12.97 -3.31 -3.54
C PRO A 68 11.62 -3.85 -3.05
N GLY A 69 10.52 -3.53 -3.74
CA GLY A 69 9.18 -4.03 -3.40
C GLY A 69 8.13 -2.92 -3.33
N LYS A 70 7.10 -3.07 -2.49
CA LYS A 70 6.00 -2.12 -2.33
C LYS A 70 5.82 -1.75 -0.87
N SER A 71 5.78 -0.46 -0.54
CA SER A 71 5.25 0.01 0.75
C SER A 71 3.85 -0.55 0.97
N CYS A 72 3.64 -1.22 2.10
CA CYS A 72 2.39 -1.86 2.48
C CYS A 72 2.31 -2.03 3.99
N MET A 73 1.16 -2.50 4.47
CA MET A 73 0.96 -2.90 5.85
C MET A 73 0.37 -4.31 5.93
N PRO A 74 0.69 -5.08 6.99
CA PRO A 74 0.17 -6.44 7.15
C PRO A 74 -1.27 -6.47 7.67
N THR A 75 -1.78 -5.38 8.25
CA THR A 75 -3.16 -5.33 8.76
C THR A 75 -3.98 -4.19 8.19
N PHE A 76 -5.30 -4.37 8.16
CA PHE A 76 -6.25 -3.33 7.79
C PHE A 76 -6.14 -2.10 8.71
N GLU A 77 -5.99 -2.31 10.03
CA GLU A 77 -5.85 -1.20 10.97
C GLU A 77 -4.64 -0.32 10.66
N GLU A 78 -3.49 -0.94 10.36
CA GLU A 78 -2.26 -0.21 10.09
C GLU A 78 -2.33 0.58 8.79
N ILE A 79 -2.88 0.01 7.71
CA ILE A 79 -2.99 0.74 6.43
C ILE A 79 -3.97 1.92 6.56
N MET A 80 -5.07 1.75 7.29
CA MET A 80 -6.08 2.81 7.39
C MET A 80 -5.60 4.04 8.14
N ARG A 81 -4.56 3.95 8.98
CA ARG A 81 -3.92 5.12 9.61
C ARG A 81 -3.33 6.11 8.60
N TRP A 82 -3.10 5.66 7.36
CA TRP A 82 -2.54 6.46 6.27
C TRP A 82 -3.59 7.01 5.32
N CYS A 83 -4.89 6.70 5.52
CA CYS A 83 -5.93 7.02 4.54
C CYS A 83 -6.05 8.52 4.22
N GLN A 84 -5.65 9.41 5.14
CA GLN A 84 -5.70 10.87 4.96
C GLN A 84 -4.71 11.39 3.91
N GLU A 85 -3.70 10.60 3.56
CA GLU A 85 -2.70 10.94 2.53
C GLU A 85 -3.16 10.54 1.11
N PHE A 86 -4.34 9.92 0.99
CA PHE A 86 -4.87 9.39 -0.27
C PHE A 86 -6.23 9.98 -0.62
N ASP A 87 -6.59 9.87 -1.90
CA ASP A 87 -7.83 10.39 -2.45
C ASP A 87 -8.64 9.32 -3.20
N ASN A 88 -9.74 9.76 -3.81
CA ASN A 88 -10.69 8.93 -4.56
C ASN A 88 -10.14 8.37 -5.89
N ASP A 89 -8.91 8.71 -6.27
CA ASP A 89 -8.19 8.03 -7.35
C ASP A 89 -7.43 6.79 -6.87
N SER A 90 -7.46 6.53 -5.57
CA SER A 90 -6.91 5.33 -4.95
C SER A 90 -7.94 4.20 -4.82
N VAL A 91 -7.43 2.98 -4.71
CA VAL A 91 -8.15 1.79 -4.23
C VAL A 91 -7.35 1.18 -3.08
N LEU A 92 -8.04 0.45 -2.20
CA LEU A 92 -7.37 -0.42 -1.25
C LEU A 92 -7.11 -1.76 -1.94
N LEU A 93 -5.85 -2.04 -2.24
CA LEU A 93 -5.40 -3.29 -2.81
C LEU A 93 -4.95 -4.23 -1.69
N VAL A 94 -5.53 -5.43 -1.66
CA VAL A 94 -5.03 -6.57 -0.91
C VAL A 94 -4.29 -7.48 -1.88
N PHE A 95 -3.08 -7.89 -1.54
CA PHE A 95 -2.24 -8.72 -2.41
C PHE A 95 -1.51 -9.80 -1.65
N ASP A 96 -1.23 -10.90 -2.35
CA ASP A 96 -0.28 -11.90 -1.88
C ASP A 96 1.13 -11.37 -2.18
N GLY A 97 2.03 -11.43 -1.19
CA GLY A 97 3.39 -10.92 -1.30
C GLY A 97 4.39 -11.63 -0.41
N VAL A 98 5.66 -11.24 -0.54
CA VAL A 98 6.76 -11.74 0.29
C VAL A 98 7.43 -10.55 0.96
N ASP A 99 7.46 -10.56 2.30
CA ASP A 99 8.19 -9.56 3.07
C ASP A 99 9.67 -9.56 2.65
N THR A 100 10.17 -8.38 2.30
CA THR A 100 11.57 -8.21 1.93
C THR A 100 12.48 -8.04 3.15
N TYR A 101 11.90 -7.92 4.34
CA TYR A 101 12.55 -7.56 5.62
C TYR A 101 13.18 -6.17 5.61
N GLU A 102 12.92 -5.38 4.57
CA GLU A 102 13.22 -3.95 4.54
C GLU A 102 12.05 -3.21 5.18
N SER A 103 12.38 -2.25 6.06
CA SER A 103 11.40 -1.30 6.58
C SER A 103 11.47 -0.05 5.71
N GLY A 104 10.32 0.40 5.24
CA GLY A 104 10.23 1.68 4.57
C GLY A 104 10.48 2.83 5.55
N HIS A 105 10.64 4.03 4.98
CA HIS A 105 11.13 5.19 5.73
C HIS A 105 10.17 5.67 6.82
N ASP A 106 8.90 5.28 6.74
CA ASP A 106 7.84 5.65 7.67
C ASP A 106 7.37 4.44 8.53
N ASP A 107 8.28 3.51 8.83
CA ASP A 107 8.02 2.23 9.52
C ASP A 107 7.02 1.32 8.78
N GLU A 108 6.82 1.52 7.47
CA GLU A 108 6.02 0.60 6.67
C GLU A 108 6.76 -0.70 6.34
N TYR A 109 6.01 -1.73 5.99
CA TYR A 109 6.58 -2.94 5.41
C TYR A 109 6.90 -2.71 3.93
N VAL A 110 7.95 -3.37 3.45
CA VAL A 110 8.22 -3.48 2.01
C VAL A 110 8.05 -4.94 1.60
N ALA A 111 7.09 -5.21 0.73
CA ALA A 111 6.83 -6.56 0.23
C ALA A 111 6.98 -6.67 -1.29
N GLU A 112 7.51 -7.77 -1.79
CA GLU A 112 7.41 -8.15 -3.20
C GLU A 112 5.95 -8.46 -3.53
N TYR A 113 5.42 -7.85 -4.58
CA TYR A 113 4.08 -8.13 -5.08
C TYR A 113 4.06 -9.42 -5.91
N ILE A 114 3.20 -10.38 -5.55
CA ILE A 114 3.01 -11.62 -6.32
C ILE A 114 1.73 -11.57 -7.15
N ALA A 115 0.59 -11.29 -6.51
CA ALA A 115 -0.71 -11.33 -7.17
C ALA A 115 -1.77 -10.50 -6.44
N PRO A 116 -2.76 -9.92 -7.15
CA PRO A 116 -3.85 -9.23 -6.50
C PRO A 116 -4.82 -10.25 -5.91
N ARG A 117 -5.31 -9.95 -4.70
CA ARG A 117 -6.23 -10.82 -3.97
C ARG A 117 -7.62 -10.21 -3.81
N ALA A 118 -7.68 -8.90 -3.57
CA ALA A 118 -8.91 -8.14 -3.59
C ALA A 118 -8.63 -6.67 -3.92
N VAL A 119 -9.57 -6.03 -4.61
CA VAL A 119 -9.56 -4.60 -4.89
C VAL A 119 -10.82 -4.00 -4.30
N ILE A 120 -10.64 -3.17 -3.28
CA ILE A 120 -11.72 -2.53 -2.53
C ILE A 120 -11.74 -1.04 -2.86
N ASP A 121 -12.94 -0.49 -3.01
CA ASP A 121 -13.14 0.94 -3.22
C ASP A 121 -12.62 1.75 -2.01
N PHE A 122 -11.92 2.86 -2.27
CA PHE A 122 -11.32 3.67 -1.22
C PHE A 122 -12.37 4.27 -0.27
N ASP A 123 -13.43 4.87 -0.81
CA ASP A 123 -14.48 5.50 0.00
C ASP A 123 -15.22 4.44 0.84
N GLU A 124 -15.41 3.24 0.29
CA GLU A 124 -15.98 2.12 1.04
C GLU A 124 -15.09 1.67 2.20
N ALA A 125 -13.77 1.55 1.97
CA ALA A 125 -12.82 1.18 3.01
C ALA A 125 -12.73 2.23 4.13
N VAL A 126 -12.68 3.53 3.78
CA VAL A 126 -12.68 4.65 4.73
C VAL A 126 -13.96 4.64 5.56
N LYS A 127 -15.12 4.54 4.90
CA LYS A 127 -16.40 4.48 5.60
C LYS A 127 -16.45 3.30 6.58
N TYR A 128 -15.98 2.13 6.16
CA TYR A 128 -15.94 0.96 7.04
C TYR A 128 -15.03 1.19 8.26
N TRP A 129 -13.88 1.82 8.08
CA TRP A 129 -12.98 2.20 9.17
C TRP A 129 -13.65 3.14 10.18
N GLU A 130 -14.26 4.23 9.71
CA GLU A 130 -14.98 5.20 10.55
C GLU A 130 -16.15 4.57 11.32
N GLU A 131 -16.82 3.56 10.75
CA GLU A 131 -17.96 2.90 11.40
C GLU A 131 -17.54 1.87 12.49
N ASN A 132 -16.30 1.39 12.49
CA ASN A 132 -15.89 0.22 13.28
C ASN A 132 -14.64 0.41 14.17
N TYR A 133 -13.79 1.40 13.90
CA TYR A 133 -12.50 1.58 14.59
C TYR A 133 -12.27 2.98 15.18
N GLU A 134 -13.00 4.01 14.71
CA GLU A 134 -13.03 5.35 15.35
C GLU A 134 -14.16 5.47 16.39
#